data_AF-A0A382EMV8-F1
#
_entry.id   AF-A0A382EMV8-F1
#
_cell.length_a   1.000
_cell.length_b   1.000
_cell.length_c   1.000
_cell.angle_alpha   90.00
_cell.angle_beta   90.00
_cell.angle_gamma   90.00
#
_symmetry.space_group_name_H-M   'P 1'
#
loop_
_entity.id
_entity.type
_entity.pdbx_description
1 polymer ?
#
loop_
_entity_poly.entity_id
_entity_poly.type
_entity_poly.pdbx_seq_one_letter_code
_entity_poly.pdbx_strand_id
1 'polypeptide(L)'
;MMQYKILPGNLYPEGNRINLYYLHNLFKVIGDSVSLQMKQQHKISAPITAGMWGGTYMVALDDGQAKTNVVRLYSIVNLPQNSPLDRIENFECLMEIYQQ
;
A
#
# COMPACT_ATOMS: atom_id res chain seq x y z
N MET A 1 -21.83 5.26 2.53
CA MET A 1 -20.46 4.69 2.61
C MET A 1 -19.84 4.79 1.22
N MET A 2 -18.72 5.50 1.08
CA MET A 2 -18.03 5.66 -0.21
C MET A 2 -17.42 4.32 -0.65
N GLN A 3 -17.79 3.83 -1.83
CA GLN A 3 -17.18 2.63 -2.40
C GLN A 3 -15.81 2.99 -3.00
N TYR A 4 -14.73 2.61 -2.34
CA TYR A 4 -13.34 2.78 -2.80
C TYR A 4 -12.95 1.85 -3.97
N LYS A 5 -13.90 1.41 -4.80
CA LYS A 5 -13.68 0.40 -5.85
C LYS A 5 -13.04 0.96 -7.13
N ILE A 6 -12.86 2.27 -7.23
CA ILE A 6 -12.26 2.93 -8.40
C ILE A 6 -11.05 3.71 -7.91
N LEU A 7 -9.86 3.40 -8.45
CA LEU A 7 -8.67 4.20 -8.22
C LEU A 7 -8.94 5.63 -8.71
N PRO A 8 -8.73 6.67 -7.88
CA PRO A 8 -9.00 8.04 -8.29
C PRO A 8 -7.96 8.50 -9.34
N GLY A 9 -8.32 8.46 -10.62
CA GLY A 9 -7.55 9.07 -11.71
C GLY A 9 -6.12 8.52 -11.88
N ASN A 10 -5.19 9.40 -12.27
CA ASN A 10 -3.76 9.09 -12.47
C ASN A 10 -2.93 9.43 -11.22
N LEU A 11 -1.78 8.77 -11.01
CA LEU A 11 -0.84 9.09 -9.91
C LEU A 11 -0.34 10.55 -10.00
N TYR A 12 -0.14 11.05 -11.21
CA TYR A 12 0.18 12.44 -11.51
C TYR A 12 -0.94 13.04 -12.38
N PRO A 13 -1.96 13.67 -11.78
CA PRO A 13 -2.87 14.54 -12.51
C PRO A 13 -2.12 15.75 -13.10
N GLU A 14 -2.80 16.49 -13.98
CA GLU A 14 -2.25 17.69 -14.63
C GLU A 14 -1.57 18.63 -13.62
N GLY A 15 -0.32 19.02 -13.89
CA GLY A 15 0.49 19.84 -12.96
C GLY A 15 1.58 19.09 -12.19
N ASN A 16 1.83 17.80 -12.50
CA ASN A 16 2.93 16.98 -11.94
C ASN A 16 2.93 16.84 -10.41
N ARG A 17 1.78 17.08 -9.75
CA ARG A 17 1.62 16.84 -8.31
C ARG A 17 1.10 15.43 -8.08
N ILE A 18 1.52 14.84 -6.96
CA ILE A 18 1.09 13.48 -6.61
C ILE A 18 -0.36 13.50 -6.13
N ASN A 19 -1.17 12.59 -6.65
CA ASN A 19 -2.49 12.28 -6.10
C ASN A 19 -2.35 11.34 -4.90
N LEU A 20 -2.53 11.88 -3.69
CA LEU A 20 -2.36 11.16 -2.44
C LEU A 20 -3.48 10.13 -2.21
N TYR A 21 -4.67 10.36 -2.74
CA TYR A 21 -5.76 9.39 -2.66
C TYR A 21 -5.53 8.19 -3.57
N TYR A 22 -4.98 8.43 -4.76
CA TYR A 22 -4.58 7.35 -5.66
C TYR A 22 -3.51 6.50 -5.01
N LEU A 23 -2.46 7.14 -4.49
CA LEU A 23 -1.34 6.45 -3.88
C LEU A 23 -1.74 5.65 -2.63
N HIS A 24 -2.63 6.20 -1.79
CA HIS A 24 -3.18 5.48 -0.64
C HIS A 24 -3.91 4.21 -1.07
N ASN A 25 -4.79 4.31 -2.07
CA ASN A 25 -5.53 3.14 -2.57
C ASN A 25 -4.62 2.13 -3.26
N LEU A 26 -3.61 2.60 -4.00
CA LEU A 26 -2.62 1.72 -4.63
C LEU A 26 -1.90 0.88 -3.57
N PHE A 27 -1.44 1.47 -2.47
CA PHE A 27 -0.79 0.69 -1.40
C PHE A 27 -1.74 -0.33 -0.75
N LYS A 28 -3.02 0.02 -0.56
CA LYS A 28 -4.00 -0.97 -0.08
C LYS A 28 -4.15 -2.15 -1.04
N VAL A 29 -4.28 -1.89 -2.34
CA VAL A 29 -4.36 -2.92 -3.37
C VAL A 29 -3.10 -3.79 -3.42
N ILE A 30 -1.92 -3.19 -3.24
CA ILE A 30 -0.66 -3.95 -3.14
C ILE A 30 -0.69 -4.87 -1.92
N GLY A 31 -1.08 -4.38 -0.73
CA GLY A 31 -1.19 -5.22 0.47
C GLY A 31 -2.14 -6.41 0.28
N ASP A 32 -3.32 -6.16 -0.28
CA ASP A 32 -4.31 -7.20 -0.59
C ASP A 32 -3.78 -8.21 -1.63
N SER A 33 -3.07 -7.72 -2.66
CA SER A 33 -2.46 -8.55 -3.70
C SER A 33 -1.38 -9.47 -3.12
N VAL A 34 -0.49 -8.95 -2.27
CA VAL A 34 0.57 -9.74 -1.62
C VAL A 34 -0.05 -10.80 -0.71
N SER A 35 -1.07 -10.44 0.09
CA SER A 35 -1.80 -11.41 0.92
C SER A 35 -2.42 -12.54 0.08
N LEU A 36 -3.01 -12.19 -1.07
CA LEU A 36 -3.57 -13.17 -2.00
C LEU A 36 -2.48 -14.08 -2.60
N GLN A 37 -1.35 -13.52 -3.01
CA GLN A 37 -0.22 -14.27 -3.58
C GLN A 37 0.37 -15.24 -2.55
N MET A 38 0.57 -14.81 -1.30
CA MET A 38 0.99 -15.69 -0.20
C MET A 38 0.07 -16.91 -0.06
N LYS A 39 -1.25 -16.66 -0.12
CA LYS A 39 -2.25 -17.72 -0.02
C LYS A 39 -2.24 -18.66 -1.24
N GLN A 40 -2.08 -18.12 -2.44
CA GLN A 40 -2.15 -18.90 -3.67
C GLN A 40 -0.88 -19.73 -3.92
N GLN A 41 0.29 -19.10 -3.80
CA GLN A 41 1.59 -19.67 -4.14
C GLN A 41 2.15 -20.53 -3.00
N HIS A 42 2.04 -20.06 -1.75
CA HIS A 42 2.69 -20.70 -0.59
C HIS A 42 1.69 -21.31 0.41
N LYS A 43 0.38 -21.20 0.17
CA LYS A 43 -0.70 -21.68 1.07
C LYS A 43 -0.66 -21.04 2.47
N ILE A 44 -0.04 -19.87 2.60
CA ILE A 44 0.05 -19.12 3.85
C ILE A 44 -1.02 -18.03 3.85
N SER A 45 -1.92 -18.06 4.82
CA SER A 45 -2.97 -17.04 4.98
C SER A 45 -2.57 -16.07 6.08
N ALA A 46 -2.15 -14.86 5.69
CA ALA A 46 -1.87 -13.76 6.60
C ALA A 46 -2.45 -12.45 6.04
N PRO A 47 -3.26 -11.70 6.81
CA PRO A 47 -3.78 -10.41 6.35
C PRO A 47 -2.64 -9.39 6.30
N ILE A 48 -2.27 -8.95 5.10
CA ILE A 48 -1.23 -7.93 4.90
C ILE A 48 -1.93 -6.65 4.48
N THR A 49 -1.60 -5.55 5.16
CA THR A 49 -2.15 -4.24 4.80
C THR A 49 -1.00 -3.30 4.53
N ALA A 50 -1.21 -2.36 3.60
CA ALA A 50 -0.24 -1.33 3.34
C ALA A 50 -0.92 0.02 3.15
N GLY A 51 -0.16 1.07 3.42
CA GLY A 51 -0.66 2.43 3.38
C GLY A 51 0.47 3.46 3.39
N MET A 52 0.08 4.72 3.22
CA MET A 52 1.02 5.84 3.25
C MET A 52 1.36 6.22 4.69
N TRP A 53 2.63 6.49 4.96
CA TRP A 53 3.06 7.15 6.19
C TRP A 53 3.78 8.46 5.88
N GLY A 54 3.35 9.52 6.55
CA GLY A 54 3.90 10.86 6.37
C GLY A 54 4.50 11.36 7.67
N GLY A 55 5.82 11.59 7.68
CA GLY A 55 6.49 12.35 8.74
C GLY A 55 6.24 13.86 8.69
N THR A 56 5.60 14.34 7.62
CA THR A 56 5.15 15.74 7.46
C THR A 56 3.73 15.70 6.90
N TYR A 57 2.80 16.42 7.51
CA TYR A 57 1.35 16.38 7.24
C TYR A 57 1.04 16.31 5.74
N MET A 58 0.60 15.13 5.28
CA MET A 58 0.15 14.91 3.92
C MET A 58 -1.19 15.61 3.75
N VAL A 59 -1.16 16.86 3.32
CA VAL A 59 -2.37 17.65 3.06
C VAL A 59 -2.71 17.54 1.60
N ALA A 60 -3.85 16.91 1.30
CA ALA A 60 -4.43 16.90 -0.03
C ALA A 60 -5.38 18.09 -0.20
N LEU A 61 -5.51 18.59 -1.43
CA LEU A 61 -6.67 19.35 -1.88
C LEU A 61 -7.88 18.39 -2.02
N ASP A 62 -9.07 18.93 -2.23
CA ASP A 62 -10.31 18.14 -2.33
C ASP A 62 -10.29 17.15 -3.51
N ASP A 63 -9.47 17.39 -4.53
CA ASP A 63 -9.25 16.50 -5.68
C ASP A 63 -8.19 15.41 -5.44
N GLY A 64 -7.60 15.37 -4.24
CA GLY A 64 -6.56 14.42 -3.86
C GLY A 64 -5.13 14.86 -4.19
N GLN A 65 -4.93 15.97 -4.90
CA GLN A 65 -3.60 16.48 -5.21
C GLN A 65 -2.89 16.96 -3.95
N ALA A 66 -1.59 16.65 -3.83
CA ALA A 66 -0.78 17.17 -2.73
C ALA A 66 -0.74 18.70 -2.75
N LYS A 67 -1.01 19.33 -1.59
CA LYS A 67 -0.97 20.78 -1.41
C LYS A 67 0.45 21.34 -1.54
N THR A 68 1.45 20.53 -1.23
CA THR A 68 2.88 20.85 -1.31
C THR A 68 3.61 19.81 -2.16
N ASN A 69 4.82 20.16 -2.61
CA ASN A 69 5.69 19.17 -3.22
C ASN A 69 6.04 18.08 -2.21
N VAL A 70 5.87 16.83 -2.60
CA VAL A 70 6.19 15.67 -1.77
C VAL A 70 7.63 15.28 -2.05
N VAL A 71 8.51 15.46 -1.06
CA VAL A 71 9.95 15.19 -1.20
C VAL A 71 10.29 13.74 -0.83
N ARG A 72 9.50 13.12 0.05
CA ARG A 72 9.67 11.73 0.47
C ARG A 72 8.32 11.06 0.67
N LEU A 73 8.22 9.83 0.20
CA LEU A 73 7.07 8.95 0.40
C LEU A 73 7.55 7.66 1.04
N TYR A 74 6.86 7.22 2.08
CA TYR A 74 7.07 5.91 2.69
C TYR A 74 5.80 5.08 2.50
N SER A 75 5.97 3.90 1.90
CA SER A 75 4.97 2.84 2.02
C SER A 75 5.22 2.13 3.35
N ILE A 76 4.21 2.08 4.21
CA ILE A 76 4.22 1.19 5.37
C ILE A 76 3.47 -0.06 4.98
N VAL A 77 4.17 -1.18 5.11
CA VAL A 77 3.57 -2.51 5.11
C VAL A 77 3.40 -2.92 6.57
N ASN A 78 2.17 -3.22 6.96
CA ASN A 78 1.86 -3.70 8.30
C ASN A 78 1.70 -5.22 8.25
N LEU A 79 2.49 -5.90 9.07
CA LEU A 79 2.47 -7.35 9.21
C LEU A 79 1.79 -7.73 10.53
N PRO A 80 0.82 -8.65 10.52
CA PRO A 80 0.12 -9.05 11.73
C PRO A 80 1.07 -9.78 12.68
N GLN A 81 1.08 -9.35 13.95
CA GLN A 81 1.76 -10.07 15.02
C GLN A 81 1.01 -11.35 15.38
N ASN A 82 1.70 -12.33 15.97
CA ASN A 82 1.13 -13.62 16.35
C ASN A 82 0.49 -14.34 15.16
N SER A 83 1.18 -14.31 14.02
CA SER A 83 0.67 -14.79 12.74
C SER A 83 1.61 -15.86 12.16
N PRO A 84 1.19 -16.57 11.09
CA PRO A 84 2.07 -17.50 10.41
C PRO A 84 3.39 -16.87 9.94
N LEU A 85 3.44 -15.54 9.75
CA LEU A 85 4.64 -14.81 9.33
C LEU A 85 5.71 -14.70 10.42
N ASP A 86 5.42 -15.07 11.67
CA ASP A 86 6.41 -15.09 12.76
C ASP A 86 7.43 -16.23 12.57
N ARG A 87 7.13 -17.19 11.69
CA ARG A 87 8.07 -18.24 11.28
C ARG A 87 8.96 -17.73 10.17
N ILE A 88 10.27 -17.93 10.31
CA ILE A 88 11.29 -17.44 9.37
C ILE A 88 11.00 -17.94 7.96
N GLU A 89 10.66 -19.21 7.80
CA GLU A 89 10.43 -19.83 6.50
C GLU A 89 9.23 -19.20 5.77
N ASN A 90 8.19 -18.86 6.52
CA ASN A 90 7.01 -18.17 5.97
C ASN A 90 7.30 -16.71 5.63
N PHE A 91 8.18 -16.06 6.40
CA PHE A 91 8.64 -14.71 6.13
C PHE A 91 9.52 -14.65 4.88
N GLU A 92 10.34 -15.66 4.62
CA GLU A 92 11.13 -15.77 3.39
C GLU A 92 10.23 -15.83 2.15
N CYS A 93 9.16 -16.62 2.17
CA CYS A 93 8.16 -16.63 1.08
C CYS A 93 7.54 -15.24 0.85
N LEU A 94 7.32 -14.47 1.92
CA LEU A 94 6.84 -13.09 1.79
C LEU A 94 7.88 -12.21 1.08
N MET A 95 9.16 -12.36 1.41
CA MET A 95 10.24 -11.61 0.77
C MET A 95 10.40 -11.98 -0.71
N GLU A 96 10.22 -13.25 -1.07
CA GLU A 96 10.22 -13.69 -2.48
C GLU A 96 9.17 -12.96 -3.32
N ILE A 97 7.95 -12.75 -2.78
CA ILE A 97 6.90 -12.00 -3.48
C ILE A 97 7.29 -10.53 -3.67
N TYR A 98 7.90 -9.89 -2.67
CA TYR A 98 8.30 -8.47 -2.75
C TYR A 98 9.55 -8.22 -3.61
N GLN A 99 10.31 -9.25 -3.97
CA GLN A 99 11.51 -9.15 -4.81
C GLN A 99 11.21 -9.24 -6.32
N GLN A 100 10.00 -9.63 -6.71
CA GLN A 100 9.55 -9.71 -8.11
C GLN A 100 9.31 -8.33 -8.72
#